data_AF-A0A2T7UWN2-F1
#
_entry.id   AF-A0A2T7UWN2-F1
#
_cell.length_a   1.000
_cell.length_b   1.000
_cell.length_c   1.000
_cell.angle_alpha   90.00
_cell.angle_beta   90.00
_cell.angle_gamma   90.00
#
_symmetry.space_group_name_H-M   'P 1'
#
loop_
_entity.id
_entity.type
_entity.pdbx_description
1 polymer ?
#
loop_
_entity_poly.entity_id
_entity_poly.type
_entity_poly.pdbx_seq_one_letter_code
_entity_poly.pdbx_strand_id
1 'polypeptide(L)'
;MHRRHFLTSLALTFPALSATVALADGPEGIQPGAYYPVRVLGAGQSTRIDHVIVTDGRQALSIDWRSGAALYDEDRIDLSGVGGGIGALFRTPFRTRWRQALPLGTVEIDRGRNTLIARVEDAAPLLGAAATVAAGHYSWDLPGRLAPGRAPAAGGEPAGALRIEQDGRLLVSLPQMVAQV
;
A
#
# COMPACT_ATOMS: atom_id res chain seq x y z
N MET A 1 60.86 -21.42 -50.12
CA MET A 1 60.21 -22.42 -49.23
C MET A 1 60.09 -21.84 -47.84
N HIS A 2 58.90 -21.89 -47.23
CA HIS A 2 58.46 -21.53 -45.85
C HIS A 2 57.22 -20.62 -45.91
N ARG A 3 55.97 -21.13 -45.87
CA ARG A 3 55.18 -21.60 -44.70
C ARG A 3 55.21 -20.62 -43.50
N ARG A 4 54.12 -19.85 -43.31
CA ARG A 4 53.13 -20.06 -42.23
C ARG A 4 52.11 -18.89 -42.19
N HIS A 5 50.84 -19.25 -42.22
CA HIS A 5 49.72 -18.44 -41.75
C HIS A 5 49.82 -18.27 -40.23
N PHE A 6 49.51 -17.08 -39.70
CA PHE A 6 48.86 -16.94 -38.40
C PHE A 6 47.98 -15.68 -38.42
N LEU A 7 46.67 -15.93 -38.43
CA LEU A 7 45.63 -15.00 -38.00
C LEU A 7 45.70 -14.93 -36.48
N THR A 8 45.86 -13.73 -35.92
CA THR A 8 45.70 -13.51 -34.48
C THR A 8 44.63 -12.45 -34.29
N SER A 9 43.41 -12.90 -34.09
CA SER A 9 42.27 -12.08 -33.66
C SER A 9 42.56 -11.54 -32.27
N LEU A 10 42.69 -10.23 -32.13
CA LEU A 10 42.76 -9.56 -30.83
C LEU A 10 41.33 -9.30 -30.36
N ALA A 11 40.79 -10.21 -29.53
CA ALA A 11 39.58 -9.95 -28.78
C ALA A 11 39.93 -9.07 -27.58
N LEU A 12 39.57 -7.78 -27.63
CA LEU A 12 39.59 -6.90 -26.46
C LEU A 12 38.37 -7.25 -25.60
N THR A 13 38.64 -8.02 -24.55
CA THR A 13 37.78 -8.25 -23.40
C THR A 13 37.48 -6.92 -22.71
N PHE A 14 36.24 -6.44 -22.83
CA PHE A 14 35.73 -5.44 -21.91
C PHE A 14 35.58 -6.07 -20.52
N PRO A 15 36.13 -5.49 -19.44
CA PRO A 15 35.74 -5.91 -18.11
C PRO A 15 34.27 -5.56 -17.93
N ALA A 16 33.43 -6.60 -17.82
CA ALA A 16 32.10 -6.45 -17.30
C ALA A 16 32.24 -5.84 -15.90
N LEU A 17 31.85 -4.57 -15.76
CA LEU A 17 31.46 -4.03 -14.46
C LEU A 17 30.33 -4.92 -13.98
N SER A 18 30.65 -5.90 -13.14
CA SER A 18 29.69 -6.57 -12.29
C SER A 18 29.08 -5.47 -11.44
N ALA A 19 27.97 -4.91 -11.92
CA ALA A 19 27.04 -4.22 -11.07
C ALA A 19 26.60 -5.27 -10.05
N THR A 20 27.25 -5.26 -8.88
CA THR A 20 26.74 -5.91 -7.70
C THR A 20 25.38 -5.27 -7.45
N VAL A 21 24.34 -5.89 -8.00
CA VAL A 21 22.98 -5.60 -7.59
C VAL A 21 22.95 -6.00 -6.13
N ALA A 22 23.12 -5.02 -5.25
CA ALA A 22 22.74 -5.16 -3.86
C ALA A 22 21.23 -5.42 -3.89
N LEU A 23 20.86 -6.70 -3.91
CA LEU A 23 19.55 -7.19 -3.56
C LEU A 23 19.31 -6.69 -2.13
N ALA A 24 18.57 -5.58 -2.02
CA ALA A 24 18.02 -5.17 -0.75
C ALA A 24 17.05 -6.28 -0.31
N ASP A 25 17.41 -6.95 0.78
CA ASP A 25 16.60 -7.91 1.51
C ASP A 25 15.27 -7.25 1.93
N GLY A 26 14.26 -7.32 1.07
CA GLY A 26 12.88 -7.35 1.54
C GLY A 26 12.62 -8.72 2.17
N PRO A 27 11.68 -8.86 3.12
CA PRO A 27 11.32 -10.17 3.63
C PRO A 27 10.97 -11.10 2.46
N GLU A 28 11.72 -12.20 2.32
CA GLU A 28 11.48 -13.21 1.30
C GLU A 28 10.00 -13.66 1.34
N GLY A 29 9.27 -13.49 0.23
CA GLY A 29 7.95 -14.12 0.06
C GLY A 29 6.75 -13.20 -0.23
N ILE A 30 6.90 -11.87 -0.22
CA ILE A 30 5.80 -10.98 -0.61
C ILE A 30 5.85 -10.69 -2.10
N GLN A 31 4.75 -11.00 -2.81
CA GLN A 31 4.55 -10.63 -4.20
C GLN A 31 3.74 -9.33 -4.27
N PRO A 32 4.32 -8.20 -4.71
CA PRO A 32 3.59 -6.94 -4.84
C PRO A 32 2.34 -7.09 -5.72
N GLY A 33 1.23 -6.50 -5.29
CA GLY A 33 -0.06 -6.56 -5.96
C GLY A 33 -0.85 -7.87 -5.77
N ALA A 34 -0.24 -8.91 -5.18
CA ALA A 34 -0.99 -10.09 -4.79
C ALA A 34 -1.90 -9.79 -3.59
N TYR A 35 -2.97 -10.59 -3.44
CA TYR A 35 -3.95 -10.40 -2.38
C TYR A 35 -3.50 -11.05 -1.08
N TYR A 36 -3.33 -10.22 -0.05
CA TYR A 36 -3.02 -10.67 1.31
C TYR A 36 -4.13 -10.22 2.27
N PRO A 37 -4.39 -10.96 3.35
CA PRO A 37 -5.26 -10.48 4.42
C PRO A 37 -4.77 -9.11 4.93
N VAL A 38 -5.69 -8.17 5.13
CA VAL A 38 -5.35 -6.92 5.82
C VAL A 38 -5.25 -7.26 7.30
N ARG A 39 -4.02 -7.45 7.78
CA ARG A 39 -3.74 -7.79 9.18
C ARG A 39 -2.75 -6.80 9.77
N VAL A 40 -3.08 -6.31 10.95
CA VAL A 40 -2.27 -5.35 11.68
C VAL A 40 -2.00 -5.85 13.09
N LEU A 41 -0.80 -5.59 13.59
CA LEU A 41 -0.42 -5.78 14.98
C LEU A 41 -0.37 -4.40 15.66
N GLY A 42 -1.16 -4.24 16.71
CA GLY A 42 -1.19 -3.05 17.56
C GLY A 42 -1.54 -3.43 18.99
N ALA A 43 -0.95 -2.76 19.97
CA ALA A 43 -1.14 -3.06 21.40
C ALA A 43 -0.92 -4.55 21.76
N GLY A 44 0.00 -5.24 21.07
CA GLY A 44 0.28 -6.66 21.27
C GLY A 44 -0.77 -7.63 20.71
N GLN A 45 -1.78 -7.13 19.98
CA GLN A 45 -2.86 -7.95 19.41
C GLN A 45 -2.85 -7.91 17.88
N SER A 46 -2.91 -9.10 17.27
CA SER A 46 -3.13 -9.24 15.83
C SER A 46 -4.61 -9.07 15.52
N THR A 47 -4.93 -8.17 14.60
CA THR A 47 -6.31 -7.92 14.15
C THR A 47 -6.38 -8.09 12.65
N ARG A 48 -7.30 -8.94 12.19
CA ARG A 48 -7.71 -8.97 10.79
C ARG A 48 -8.75 -7.89 10.57
N ILE A 49 -8.62 -7.17 9.47
CA ILE A 49 -9.57 -6.16 9.03
C ILE A 49 -10.19 -6.64 7.72
N ASP A 50 -11.51 -6.69 7.67
CA ASP A 50 -12.29 -7.09 6.49
C ASP A 50 -13.32 -6.02 6.08
N HIS A 51 -13.36 -4.92 6.82
CA HIS A 51 -14.37 -3.89 6.67
C HIS A 51 -13.80 -2.50 6.99
N VAL A 52 -14.15 -1.49 6.21
CA VAL A 52 -13.96 -0.07 6.56
C VAL A 52 -15.28 0.66 6.44
N ILE A 53 -15.60 1.49 7.44
CA ILE A 53 -16.73 2.42 7.43
C ILE A 53 -16.18 3.83 7.46
N VAL A 54 -16.73 4.72 6.63
CA VAL A 54 -16.51 6.16 6.70
C VAL A 54 -17.85 6.82 7.05
N THR A 55 -17.88 7.65 8.10
CA THR A 55 -19.13 8.21 8.61
C THR A 55 -18.96 9.61 9.17
N ASP A 56 -20.00 10.44 8.97
CA ASP A 56 -20.17 11.76 9.59
C ASP A 56 -21.19 11.74 10.74
N GLY A 57 -21.61 10.54 11.18
CA GLY A 57 -22.63 10.31 12.19
C GLY A 57 -24.08 10.37 11.68
N ARG A 58 -24.32 10.92 10.49
CA ARG A 58 -25.65 10.96 9.84
C ARG A 58 -25.80 9.88 8.78
N GLN A 59 -24.74 9.64 8.03
CA GLN A 59 -24.66 8.57 7.03
C GLN A 59 -23.38 7.76 7.21
N ALA A 60 -23.34 6.60 6.57
CA ALA A 60 -22.16 5.75 6.54
C ALA A 60 -21.95 5.20 5.14
N LEU A 61 -20.69 5.15 4.75
CA LEU A 61 -20.24 4.48 3.56
C LEU A 61 -19.32 3.34 3.96
N SER A 62 -19.34 2.22 3.26
CA SER A 62 -18.47 1.08 3.58
C SER A 62 -17.80 0.48 2.36
N ILE A 63 -16.67 -0.17 2.62
CA ILE A 63 -16.05 -1.17 1.74
C ILE A 63 -15.91 -2.45 2.55
N ASP A 64 -16.37 -3.55 1.96
CA ASP A 64 -16.34 -4.90 2.53
C ASP A 64 -15.42 -5.79 1.68
N TRP A 65 -14.50 -6.52 2.32
CA TRP A 65 -13.63 -7.47 1.64
C TRP A 65 -13.35 -8.70 2.49
N ARG A 66 -13.56 -9.90 1.94
CA ARG A 66 -13.28 -11.15 2.68
C ARG A 66 -11.99 -11.84 2.27
N SER A 67 -11.49 -11.59 1.06
CA SER A 67 -10.33 -12.28 0.48
C SER A 67 -9.00 -11.57 0.68
N GLY A 68 -8.97 -10.45 1.40
CA GLY A 68 -7.80 -9.59 1.52
C GLY A 68 -7.79 -8.48 0.46
N ALA A 69 -6.63 -7.87 0.27
CA ALA A 69 -6.44 -6.70 -0.58
C ALA A 69 -5.05 -6.74 -1.23
N ALA A 70 -4.87 -6.02 -2.34
CA ALA A 70 -3.59 -5.99 -3.06
C ALA A 70 -2.53 -5.29 -2.19
N LEU A 71 -1.49 -6.03 -1.80
CA LEU A 71 -0.45 -5.58 -0.88
C LEU A 71 0.75 -5.01 -1.63
N TYR A 72 1.31 -3.92 -1.10
CA TYR A 72 2.52 -3.28 -1.61
C TYR A 72 3.47 -3.00 -0.46
N ASP A 73 4.75 -3.30 -0.71
CA ASP A 73 5.86 -2.88 0.13
C ASP A 73 6.25 -1.45 -0.28
N GLU A 74 6.09 -0.50 0.64
CA GLU A 74 6.27 0.93 0.45
C GLU A 74 7.72 1.38 0.67
N ASP A 75 8.60 0.48 1.12
CA ASP A 75 10.04 0.73 1.26
C ASP A 75 10.83 0.37 -0.01
N ARG A 76 10.20 -0.25 -1.03
CA ARG A 76 10.87 -0.54 -2.30
C ARG A 76 10.94 0.73 -3.17
N ILE A 77 12.16 0.99 -3.63
CA ILE A 77 12.68 2.24 -4.19
C ILE A 77 11.81 2.79 -5.33
N ASP A 78 11.47 4.08 -5.22
CA ASP A 78 10.99 4.91 -6.34
C ASP A 78 12.09 5.02 -7.41
N LEU A 79 11.98 4.23 -8.49
CA LEU A 79 12.86 4.36 -9.67
C LEU A 79 12.16 5.12 -10.81
N SER A 80 11.20 5.99 -10.53
CA SER A 80 10.54 6.81 -11.57
C SER A 80 11.52 7.70 -12.36
N GLY A 81 12.77 7.84 -11.91
CA GLY A 81 13.88 8.50 -12.63
C GLY A 81 14.81 7.58 -13.44
N VAL A 82 14.63 6.25 -13.42
CA VAL A 82 15.50 5.29 -14.14
C VAL A 82 14.77 4.79 -15.37
N GLY A 83 15.08 5.40 -16.52
CA GLY A 83 14.38 5.18 -17.78
C GLY A 83 14.33 3.71 -18.22
N GLY A 84 13.15 3.27 -18.67
CA GLY A 84 12.98 2.04 -19.45
C GLY A 84 11.87 1.10 -18.97
N GLY A 85 10.62 1.36 -19.36
CA GLY A 85 9.73 0.29 -19.85
C GLY A 85 9.14 -0.75 -18.88
N ILE A 86 9.06 -0.52 -17.56
CA ILE A 86 8.42 -1.47 -16.62
C ILE A 86 7.30 -0.80 -15.82
N GLY A 87 6.20 -0.44 -16.49
CA GLY A 87 5.11 0.38 -15.95
C GLY A 87 4.27 -0.24 -14.82
N ALA A 88 4.53 -1.48 -14.41
CA ALA A 88 3.82 -2.14 -13.30
C ALA A 88 4.62 -2.12 -11.96
N LEU A 89 5.88 -1.65 -11.97
CA LEU A 89 6.74 -1.63 -10.78
C LEU A 89 6.75 -0.29 -10.04
N PHE A 90 6.11 0.75 -10.57
CA PHE A 90 6.28 2.11 -10.07
C PHE A 90 4.93 2.74 -9.71
N ARG A 91 4.55 2.63 -8.44
CA ARG A 91 3.51 3.47 -7.82
C ARG A 91 4.18 4.51 -6.94
N THR A 92 3.60 5.71 -6.85
CA THR A 92 4.03 6.69 -5.86
C THR A 92 3.90 6.08 -4.46
N PRO A 93 4.95 6.07 -3.63
CA PRO A 93 4.87 5.46 -2.30
C PRO A 93 3.78 6.10 -1.44
N PHE A 94 3.12 5.29 -0.60
CA PHE A 94 2.04 5.71 0.29
C PHE A 94 2.47 6.90 1.14
N ARG A 95 3.70 6.91 1.68
CA ARG A 95 4.19 8.03 2.51
C ARG A 95 4.23 9.35 1.73
N THR A 96 4.55 9.32 0.45
CA THR A 96 4.55 10.51 -0.42
C THR A 96 3.13 10.95 -0.71
N ARG A 97 2.26 10.03 -1.12
CA ARG A 97 0.82 10.25 -1.33
C ARG A 97 0.15 10.84 -0.08
N TRP A 98 0.45 10.28 1.08
CA TRP A 98 -0.03 10.74 2.39
C TRP A 98 0.33 12.20 2.68
N ARG A 99 1.59 12.61 2.42
CA ARG A 99 2.03 14.00 2.65
C ARG A 99 1.31 15.00 1.74
N GLN A 100 0.97 14.60 0.52
CA GLN A 100 0.31 15.44 -0.48
C GLN A 100 -1.22 15.47 -0.30
N ALA A 101 -1.79 14.41 0.27
CA ALA A 101 -3.22 14.28 0.50
C ALA A 101 -3.74 15.26 1.57
N LEU A 102 -5.00 15.68 1.41
CA LEU A 102 -5.67 16.60 2.32
C LEU A 102 -6.17 15.87 3.57
N PRO A 103 -5.98 16.42 4.79
CA PRO A 103 -6.61 15.90 6.00
C PRO A 103 -8.12 15.81 5.85
N LEU A 104 -8.69 14.66 6.23
CA LEU A 104 -10.13 14.43 6.12
C LEU A 104 -10.76 13.96 7.43
N GLY A 105 -10.02 13.24 8.28
CA GLY A 105 -10.60 12.71 9.50
C GLY A 105 -9.68 11.86 10.36
N THR A 106 -10.26 11.24 11.38
CA THR A 106 -9.59 10.28 12.27
C THR A 106 -10.05 8.87 11.97
N VAL A 107 -9.26 7.89 12.39
CA VAL A 107 -9.59 6.46 12.22
C VAL A 107 -9.49 5.74 13.56
N GLU A 108 -10.51 4.95 13.83
CA GLU A 108 -10.61 4.03 14.96
C GLU A 108 -10.59 2.58 14.44
N ILE A 109 -10.19 1.63 15.30
CA ILE A 109 -10.29 0.19 15.03
C ILE A 109 -11.27 -0.45 16.01
N ASP A 110 -12.28 -1.16 15.48
CA ASP A 110 -13.15 -2.05 16.23
C ASP A 110 -12.69 -3.49 15.97
N ARG A 111 -11.81 -3.99 16.85
CA ARG A 111 -11.26 -5.35 16.75
C ARG A 111 -12.32 -6.44 16.89
N GLY A 112 -13.38 -6.18 17.66
CA GLY A 112 -14.47 -7.15 17.84
C GLY A 112 -15.29 -7.37 16.56
N ARG A 113 -15.23 -6.41 15.63
CA ARG A 113 -15.93 -6.45 14.35
C ARG A 113 -15.01 -6.45 13.13
N ASN A 114 -13.69 -6.62 13.31
CA ASN A 114 -12.71 -6.54 12.23
C ASN A 114 -12.83 -5.26 11.36
N THR A 115 -13.25 -4.15 11.96
CA THR A 115 -13.68 -2.94 11.25
C THR A 115 -12.77 -1.76 11.53
N LEU A 116 -12.38 -1.03 10.48
CA LEU A 116 -11.87 0.34 10.62
C LEU A 116 -13.03 1.32 10.52
N ILE A 117 -13.09 2.27 11.44
CA ILE A 117 -14.13 3.31 11.47
C ILE A 117 -13.44 4.66 11.28
N ALA A 118 -13.66 5.30 10.13
CA ALA A 118 -13.18 6.64 9.86
C ALA A 118 -14.28 7.67 10.14
N ARG A 119 -13.94 8.69 10.95
CA ARG A 119 -14.81 9.80 11.31
C ARG A 119 -14.45 11.02 10.47
N VAL A 120 -15.41 11.57 9.74
CA VAL A 120 -15.26 12.74 8.88
C VAL A 120 -16.35 13.78 9.16
N GLU A 121 -16.19 14.99 8.65
CA GLU A 121 -17.20 16.05 8.78
C GLU A 121 -18.39 15.84 7.83
N ASP A 122 -18.11 15.45 6.58
CA ASP A 122 -19.11 15.14 5.56
C ASP A 122 -18.69 13.91 4.75
N ALA A 123 -19.51 12.87 4.79
CA ALA A 123 -19.26 11.63 4.07
C ALA A 123 -19.86 11.62 2.65
N ALA A 124 -20.79 12.53 2.32
CA ALA A 124 -21.52 12.50 1.05
C ALA A 124 -20.60 12.58 -0.19
N PRO A 125 -19.55 13.43 -0.23
CA PRO A 125 -18.67 13.52 -1.38
C PRO A 125 -17.82 12.27 -1.63
N LEU A 126 -17.75 11.35 -0.66
CA LEU A 126 -16.86 10.20 -0.69
C LEU A 126 -17.51 8.96 -1.32
N LEU A 127 -18.78 9.06 -1.74
CA LEU A 127 -19.48 7.97 -2.42
C LEU A 127 -18.73 7.55 -3.69
N GLY A 128 -18.41 6.26 -3.81
CA GLY A 128 -17.67 5.71 -4.94
C GLY A 128 -16.14 5.85 -4.85
N ALA A 129 -15.60 6.46 -3.78
CA ALA A 129 -14.17 6.57 -3.58
C ALA A 129 -13.53 5.19 -3.34
N ALA A 130 -12.34 4.99 -3.90
CA ALA A 130 -11.48 3.86 -3.55
C ALA A 130 -10.69 4.18 -2.27
N ALA A 131 -10.10 3.17 -1.62
CA ALA A 131 -9.33 3.37 -0.41
C ALA A 131 -8.04 2.54 -0.39
N THR A 132 -7.02 3.09 0.26
CA THR A 132 -5.74 2.43 0.54
C THR A 132 -5.47 2.53 2.05
N VAL A 133 -5.14 1.40 2.68
CA VAL A 133 -4.78 1.33 4.11
C VAL A 133 -3.31 1.05 4.26
N ALA A 134 -2.60 1.76 5.12
CA ALA A 134 -1.18 1.51 5.40
C ALA A 134 -0.89 1.31 6.89
N ALA A 135 0.01 0.37 7.17
CA ALA A 135 0.55 0.07 8.50
C ALA A 135 2.02 -0.32 8.39
N GLY A 136 2.90 0.34 9.15
CA GLY A 136 4.35 0.19 9.01
C GLY A 136 4.83 0.52 7.60
N HIS A 137 5.51 -0.43 6.96
CA HIS A 137 6.11 -0.31 5.63
C HIS A 137 5.23 -0.84 4.50
N TYR A 138 3.99 -1.21 4.81
CA TYR A 138 3.10 -1.84 3.84
C TYR A 138 1.82 -1.03 3.64
N SER A 139 1.26 -1.15 2.44
CA SER A 139 -0.10 -0.71 2.19
C SER A 139 -0.91 -1.75 1.42
N TRP A 140 -2.22 -1.71 1.63
CA TRP A 140 -3.20 -2.50 0.91
C TRP A 140 -4.14 -1.58 0.14
N ASP A 141 -4.28 -1.81 -1.16
CA ASP A 141 -5.35 -1.19 -1.94
C ASP A 141 -6.62 -2.03 -1.77
N LEU A 142 -7.60 -1.46 -1.07
CA LEU A 142 -8.83 -2.15 -0.73
C LEU A 142 -9.65 -2.45 -2.00
N PRO A 143 -10.21 -3.66 -2.13
CA PRO A 143 -11.01 -3.99 -3.29
C PRO A 143 -12.38 -3.31 -3.20
N GLY A 144 -12.85 -2.76 -4.31
CA GLY A 144 -14.15 -2.09 -4.38
C GLY A 144 -14.07 -0.59 -4.13
N ARG A 145 -15.23 -0.01 -3.82
CA ARG A 145 -15.46 1.44 -3.69
C ARG A 145 -16.47 1.68 -2.59
N LEU A 146 -16.39 2.83 -1.94
CA LEU A 146 -17.33 3.23 -0.90
C LEU A 146 -18.77 3.22 -1.44
N ALA A 147 -19.63 2.43 -0.81
CA ALA A 147 -21.04 2.33 -1.11
C ALA A 147 -21.87 2.64 0.16
N PRO A 148 -23.17 2.96 0.05
CA PRO A 148 -24.01 3.16 1.23
C PRO A 148 -23.92 1.97 2.19
N GLY A 149 -23.55 2.25 3.43
CA GLY A 149 -23.35 1.28 4.49
C GLY A 149 -24.17 1.61 5.73
N ARG A 150 -23.94 0.85 6.80
CA ARG A 150 -24.59 1.08 8.09
C ARG A 150 -23.63 1.76 9.05
N ALA A 151 -24.07 2.82 9.72
CA ALA A 151 -23.29 3.46 10.75
C ALA A 151 -22.95 2.48 11.89
N PRO A 152 -21.73 2.55 12.45
CA PRO A 152 -21.34 1.67 13.52
C PRO A 152 -22.12 2.01 14.80
N ALA A 153 -22.57 0.99 15.53
CA ALA A 153 -23.34 1.18 16.76
C ALA A 153 -22.50 1.72 17.93
N ALA A 154 -21.17 1.58 17.87
CA ALA A 154 -20.21 2.06 18.85
C ALA A 154 -18.91 2.46 18.15
N GLY A 155 -18.11 3.31 18.79
CA GLY A 155 -16.76 3.63 18.33
C GLY A 155 -15.78 2.49 18.58
N GLY A 156 -14.61 2.60 17.97
CA GLY A 156 -13.45 1.76 18.23
C GLY A 156 -12.41 2.49 19.09
N GLU A 157 -11.22 1.92 19.22
CA GLU A 157 -10.09 2.62 19.82
C GLU A 157 -9.35 3.47 18.76
N PRO A 158 -8.69 4.58 19.15
CA PRO A 158 -7.92 5.40 18.22
C PRO A 158 -6.83 4.58 17.53
N ALA A 159 -6.80 4.61 16.20
CA ALA A 159 -5.91 3.79 15.38
C ALA A 159 -5.07 4.62 14.39
N GLY A 160 -5.59 5.78 13.96
CA GLY A 160 -4.88 6.59 12.97
C GLY A 160 -5.70 7.73 12.41
N ALA A 161 -5.43 8.04 11.14
CA ALA A 161 -6.01 9.18 10.45
C ALA A 161 -6.42 8.83 9.01
N LEU A 162 -7.32 9.66 8.48
CA LEU A 162 -7.83 9.60 7.12
C LEU A 162 -7.41 10.86 6.35
N ARG A 163 -6.96 10.67 5.11
CA ARG A 163 -6.71 11.73 4.14
C ARG A 163 -7.36 11.40 2.81
N ILE A 164 -7.50 12.41 1.94
CA ILE A 164 -8.01 12.25 0.59
C ILE A 164 -7.04 12.81 -0.44
N GLU A 165 -6.79 12.03 -1.48
CA GLU A 165 -5.98 12.42 -2.63
C GLU A 165 -6.78 13.32 -3.58
N GLN A 166 -6.06 14.00 -4.47
CA GLN A 166 -6.67 14.86 -5.49
C GLN A 166 -7.60 14.08 -6.45
N ASP A 167 -7.34 12.80 -6.67
CA ASP A 167 -8.15 11.91 -7.50
C ASP A 167 -9.38 11.33 -6.76
N GLY A 168 -9.60 11.73 -5.50
CA GLY A 168 -10.71 11.29 -4.68
C GLY A 168 -10.47 9.95 -3.95
N ARG A 169 -9.28 9.35 -4.04
CA ARG A 169 -8.95 8.15 -3.27
C ARG A 169 -8.70 8.49 -1.79
N LEU A 170 -9.21 7.65 -0.92
CA LEU A 170 -8.97 7.71 0.52
C LEU A 170 -7.67 7.01 0.90
N LEU A 171 -6.90 7.66 1.78
CA LEU A 171 -5.72 7.09 2.41
C LEU A 171 -5.99 6.95 3.91
N VAL A 172 -5.80 5.75 4.43
CA VAL A 172 -5.86 5.45 5.86
C VAL A 172 -4.47 5.11 6.34
N SER A 173 -3.95 5.86 7.32
CA SER A 173 -2.65 5.60 7.93
C SER A 173 -2.85 5.12 9.36
N LEU A 174 -2.23 3.99 9.72
CA LEU A 174 -2.25 3.37 11.05
C LEU A 174 -0.85 3.44 11.68
N PRO A 175 -0.39 4.62 12.16
CA PRO A 175 1.02 4.85 12.50
C PRO A 175 1.51 4.08 13.73
N GLN A 176 0.62 3.62 14.60
CA GLN A 176 0.95 2.85 15.80
C GLN A 176 0.89 1.34 15.57
N MET A 177 0.63 0.92 14.33
CA MET A 177 0.45 -0.49 13.97
C MET A 177 1.45 -0.90 12.91
N VAL A 178 1.80 -2.18 12.92
CA VAL A 178 2.63 -2.79 11.88
C VAL A 178 1.82 -3.82 11.11
N ALA A 179 2.09 -3.94 9.82
CA ALA A 179 1.50 -5.00 9.02
C ALA A 179 1.97 -6.38 9.47
N GLN A 180 1.06 -7.37 9.43
CA GLN A 180 1.40 -8.78 9.54
C GLN A 180 1.11 -9.45 8.20
N VAL A 181 2.18 -9.78 7.49
CA VAL A 181 2.21 -10.21 6.09
C VAL A 181 2.82 -11.59 5.96
#